data_AF-A0A8B6HHN8-F1
#
_entry.id   AF-A0A8B6HHN8-F1
#
_cell.length_a   1.000
_cell.length_b   1.000
_cell.length_c   1.000
_cell.angle_alpha   90.00
_cell.angle_beta   90.00
_cell.angle_gamma   90.00
#
_symmetry.space_group_name_H-M   'P 1'
#
loop_
_entity.id
_entity.type
_entity.pdbx_description
1 polymer ?
#
loop_
_entity_poly.entity_id
_entity_poly.type
_entity_poly.pdbx_seq_one_letter_code
_entity_poly.pdbx_strand_id
1 'polypeptide(L)'
;MIVTAIASGSYEKVCMLFNIAALQTQIAEVQNHDSDEGLKTSAKYFQSASGIFGHLKDVVLSHIQQDPTPDMNPDTLNALSALMVAQAQETIYRKCANDKMKDVMVAKVVHQCSELYADAMKLMQLSTLKELWPK
;
A
#
# COMPACT_ATOMS: atom_id res chain seq x y z
N MET A 1 -12.78 -14.82 7.45
CA MET A 1 -13.71 -13.79 7.97
C MET A 1 -13.58 -13.75 9.47
N ILE A 2 -12.82 -12.79 9.99
CA ILE A 2 -12.74 -12.54 11.44
C ILE A 2 -13.83 -11.50 11.74
N VAL A 3 -14.91 -11.94 12.37
CA VAL A 3 -15.94 -11.04 12.91
C VAL A 3 -15.65 -10.91 14.40
N THR A 4 -14.83 -9.93 14.77
CA THR A 4 -14.94 -9.33 16.10
C THR A 4 -16.23 -8.51 16.06
N ALA A 5 -17.28 -8.98 16.73
CA ALA A 5 -18.58 -8.31 16.75
C ALA A 5 -18.52 -7.05 17.62
N ILE A 6 -17.90 -6.00 17.07
CA ILE A 6 -17.89 -4.65 17.65
C ILE A 6 -19.03 -3.88 16.98
N ALA A 7 -20.11 -3.63 17.73
CA ALA A 7 -21.24 -2.82 17.26
C ALA A 7 -20.88 -1.32 17.26
N SER A 8 -19.91 -0.92 16.44
CA SER A 8 -19.50 0.47 16.26
C SER A 8 -19.45 0.80 14.77
N GLY A 9 -20.31 1.73 14.33
CA GLY A 9 -20.30 2.20 12.94
C GLY A 9 -18.98 2.85 12.52
N SER A 10 -18.18 3.32 13.47
CA SER A 10 -16.82 3.81 13.21
C SER A 10 -15.85 2.68 12.89
N TYR A 11 -15.92 1.56 13.62
CA TYR A 11 -15.10 0.37 13.35
C TYR A 11 -15.43 -0.25 11.98
N GLU A 12 -16.72 -0.37 11.65
CA GLU A 12 -17.17 -0.88 10.36
C GLU A 12 -16.65 -0.04 9.19
N LYS A 13 -16.63 1.29 9.32
CA LYS A 13 -16.09 2.20 8.29
C LYS A 13 -14.58 1.98 8.07
N VAL A 14 -13.81 1.85 9.15
CA VAL A 14 -12.36 1.58 9.08
C VAL A 14 -12.11 0.24 8.37
N CYS A 15 -12.84 -0.82 8.74
CA CYS A 15 -12.74 -2.13 8.11
C CYS A 15 -13.11 -2.09 6.62
N MET A 16 -14.18 -1.36 6.27
CA MET A 16 -14.61 -1.19 4.89
C MET A 16 -13.54 -0.47 4.05
N LEU A 17 -12.96 0.61 4.58
CA LEU A 17 -11.88 1.35 3.92
C LEU A 17 -10.64 0.48 3.71
N PHE A 18 -10.25 -0.31 4.71
CA PHE A 18 -9.14 -1.25 4.57
C PHE A 18 -9.40 -2.25 3.43
N ASN A 19 -10.59 -2.83 3.39
CA ASN A 19 -10.97 -3.77 2.33
C ASN A 19 -11.00 -3.11 0.94
N ILE A 20 -11.42 -1.84 0.86
CA ILE A 20 -11.36 -1.06 -0.39
C ILE A 20 -9.90 -0.91 -0.82
N ALA A 21 -9.00 -0.51 0.09
CA ALA A 21 -7.58 -0.39 -0.22
C ALA A 21 -7.00 -1.73 -0.69
N ALA A 22 -7.24 -2.82 0.04
CA ALA A 22 -6.78 -4.17 -0.30
C ALA A 22 -7.33 -4.67 -1.64
N LEU A 23 -8.57 -4.33 -2.00
CA LEU A 23 -9.11 -4.65 -3.32
C LEU A 23 -8.42 -3.82 -4.41
N GLN A 24 -8.16 -2.54 -4.16
CA GLN A 24 -7.42 -1.70 -5.10
C GLN A 24 -6.00 -2.23 -5.36
N THR A 25 -5.30 -2.76 -4.35
CA THR A 25 -3.98 -3.38 -4.55
C THR A 25 -4.07 -4.62 -5.44
N GLN A 26 -5.08 -5.47 -5.23
CA GLN A 26 -5.30 -6.67 -6.05
C GLN A 26 -5.65 -6.31 -7.49
N ILE A 27 -6.53 -5.31 -7.70
CA ILE A 27 -6.86 -4.82 -9.04
C ILE A 27 -5.61 -4.30 -9.75
N ALA A 28 -4.77 -3.54 -9.05
CA ALA A 28 -3.52 -3.02 -9.60
C ALA A 28 -2.57 -4.17 -10.02
N GLU A 29 -2.42 -5.19 -9.18
CA GLU A 29 -1.51 -6.31 -9.43
C GLU A 29 -1.90 -7.15 -10.65
N VAL A 30 -3.19 -7.36 -10.90
CA VAL A 30 -3.68 -8.15 -12.05
C VAL A 30 -3.78 -7.37 -13.37
N GLN A 31 -3.40 -6.09 -13.41
CA GLN A 31 -3.41 -5.33 -14.65
C GLN A 31 -2.36 -5.85 -15.65
N ASN A 32 -2.60 -5.60 -16.93
CA ASN A 32 -1.58 -5.81 -17.95
C ASN A 32 -0.49 -4.72 -17.87
N HIS A 33 0.62 -5.03 -17.18
CA HIS A 33 1.76 -4.14 -17.00
C HIS A 33 2.62 -3.90 -18.25
N ASP A 34 2.29 -4.51 -19.39
CA ASP A 34 2.91 -4.20 -20.68
C ASP A 34 2.11 -3.16 -21.47
N SER A 35 0.91 -2.80 -21.00
CA SER A 35 0.05 -1.80 -21.63
C SER A 35 0.10 -0.46 -20.89
N ASP A 36 0.11 0.65 -21.63
CA ASP A 36 0.10 2.01 -21.06
C ASP A 36 -1.13 2.25 -20.16
N GLU A 37 -2.30 1.78 -20.59
CA GLU A 37 -3.53 1.87 -19.79
C GLU A 37 -3.46 1.02 -18.50
N GLY A 38 -2.90 -0.19 -18.58
CA GLY A 38 -2.69 -1.05 -17.41
C GLY A 38 -1.72 -0.43 -16.41
N LEU A 39 -0.62 0.17 -16.89
CA LEU A 39 0.34 0.88 -16.04
C LEU A 39 -0.27 2.14 -15.39
N LYS A 40 -1.01 2.96 -16.14
CA LYS A 40 -1.73 4.11 -15.57
C LYS A 40 -2.73 3.69 -14.50
N THR A 41 -3.49 2.63 -14.78
CA THR A 41 -4.51 2.09 -13.88
C THR A 41 -3.88 1.55 -12.60
N SER A 42 -2.80 0.79 -12.71
CA SER A 42 -2.07 0.24 -11.57
C SER A 42 -1.49 1.34 -10.69
N ALA A 43 -0.83 2.33 -11.28
CA ALA A 43 -0.26 3.47 -10.55
C ALA A 43 -1.35 4.24 -9.80
N LYS A 44 -2.53 4.45 -10.41
CA LYS A 44 -3.67 5.11 -9.78
C LYS A 44 -4.17 4.32 -8.57
N TYR A 45 -4.36 3.01 -8.72
CA TYR A 45 -4.89 2.19 -7.63
C TYR A 45 -3.90 1.99 -6.49
N PHE A 46 -2.60 1.82 -6.77
CA PHE A 46 -1.57 1.80 -5.72
C PHE A 46 -1.50 3.12 -4.95
N GLN A 47 -1.51 4.27 -5.64
CA GLN A 47 -1.53 5.57 -4.96
C GLN A 47 -2.79 5.78 -4.13
N SER A 48 -3.95 5.37 -4.65
CA SER A 48 -5.22 5.43 -3.91
C SER A 48 -5.18 4.54 -2.66
N ALA A 49 -4.72 3.29 -2.78
CA ALA A 49 -4.59 2.37 -1.65
C ALA A 49 -3.60 2.90 -0.61
N SER A 50 -2.47 3.47 -1.06
CA SER A 50 -1.49 4.12 -0.17
C SER A 50 -2.13 5.24 0.66
N GLY A 51 -2.91 6.10 0.02
CA GLY A 51 -3.62 7.19 0.68
C GLY A 51 -4.68 6.70 1.67
N ILE A 52 -5.40 5.62 1.34
CA ILE A 52 -6.37 5.02 2.26
C ILE A 52 -5.65 4.41 3.48
N PHE A 53 -4.60 3.61 3.29
CA PHE A 53 -3.82 3.06 4.41
C PHE A 53 -3.20 4.16 5.28
N GLY A 54 -2.67 5.22 4.65
CA GLY A 54 -2.15 6.39 5.36
C GLY A 54 -3.22 7.11 6.18
N HIS A 55 -4.41 7.30 5.62
CA HIS A 55 -5.54 7.87 6.34
C HIS A 55 -5.97 6.98 7.52
N LEU A 56 -6.07 5.66 7.29
CA LEU A 56 -6.44 4.70 8.34
C LEU A 56 -5.45 4.74 9.51
N LYS A 57 -4.14 4.80 9.23
CA LYS A 57 -3.10 4.94 10.26
C LYS A 57 -3.37 6.11 11.20
N ASP A 58 -3.82 7.25 10.66
CA ASP A 58 -4.05 8.47 11.44
C ASP A 58 -5.37 8.44 12.24
N VAL A 59 -6.38 7.69 11.80
CA VAL A 59 -7.72 7.69 12.41
C VAL A 59 -8.06 6.44 13.22
N VAL A 60 -7.36 5.33 13.02
CA VAL A 60 -7.74 4.01 13.58
C VAL A 60 -7.82 4.03 15.11
N LEU A 61 -6.87 4.64 15.80
CA LEU A 61 -6.83 4.69 17.27
C LEU A 61 -7.95 5.54 17.89
N SER A 62 -8.54 6.48 17.13
CA SER A 62 -9.68 7.28 17.60
C SER A 62 -11.03 6.63 17.31
N HIS A 63 -11.08 5.68 16.38
CA HIS A 63 -12.30 5.02 15.92
C HIS A 63 -12.51 3.62 16.53
N ILE A 64 -11.45 3.02 17.09
CA ILE A 64 -11.48 1.71 17.73
C ILE A 64 -11.19 1.90 19.23
N GLN A 65 -12.17 1.60 20.09
CA GLN A 65 -12.04 1.70 21.55
C GLN A 65 -11.38 0.47 22.20
N GLN A 66 -11.18 -0.60 21.43
CA GLN A 66 -10.49 -1.83 21.84
C GLN A 66 -9.13 -1.93 21.12
N ASP A 67 -8.28 -2.85 21.58
CA ASP A 67 -7.02 -3.11 20.90
C ASP A 67 -7.28 -3.46 19.42
N PRO A 68 -6.71 -2.70 18.47
CA PRO A 68 -6.90 -2.97 17.06
C PRO A 68 -6.33 -4.35 16.72
N THR A 69 -6.98 -5.04 15.79
CA THR A 69 -6.42 -6.27 15.22
C THR A 69 -5.07 -5.96 14.57
N PRO A 70 -4.16 -6.94 14.45
CA PRO A 70 -2.80 -6.67 13.99
C PRO A 70 -2.68 -6.02 12.59
N ASP A 71 -3.64 -6.28 11.71
CA ASP A 71 -3.80 -5.65 10.39
C ASP A 71 -4.19 -4.16 10.48
N MET A 72 -4.91 -3.78 11.53
CA MET A 72 -5.35 -2.42 11.84
C MET A 72 -4.37 -1.66 12.75
N ASN A 73 -3.24 -2.27 13.12
CA ASN A 73 -2.19 -1.59 13.85
C ASN A 73 -1.61 -0.44 12.98
N PRO A 74 -1.43 0.78 13.53
CA PRO A 74 -0.79 1.89 12.83
C PRO A 74 0.54 1.53 12.15
N ASP A 75 1.39 0.71 12.77
CA ASP A 75 2.66 0.27 12.17
C ASP A 75 2.41 -0.55 10.90
N THR A 76 1.43 -1.46 10.92
CA THR A 76 1.04 -2.27 9.76
C THR A 76 0.50 -1.39 8.65
N LEU A 77 -0.42 -0.47 8.98
CA LEU A 77 -1.02 0.46 8.02
C LEU A 77 0.05 1.38 7.40
N ASN A 78 1.04 1.81 8.18
CA ASN A 78 2.16 2.61 7.69
C ASN A 78 3.06 1.81 6.74
N ALA A 79 3.39 0.57 7.09
CA ALA A 79 4.18 -0.32 6.24
C ALA A 79 3.46 -0.63 4.92
N LEU A 80 2.15 -0.90 4.96
CA LEU A 80 1.31 -1.10 3.77
C LEU A 80 1.26 0.17 2.92
N SER A 81 1.03 1.34 3.53
CA SER A 81 1.01 2.62 2.81
C SER A 81 2.32 2.87 2.07
N ALA A 82 3.46 2.65 2.73
CA ALA A 82 4.79 2.80 2.14
C ALA A 82 5.05 1.79 1.00
N LEU A 83 4.64 0.53 1.18
CA LEU A 83 4.74 -0.48 0.12
C LEU A 83 3.96 -0.07 -1.13
N MET A 84 2.74 0.45 -0.94
CA MET A 84 1.91 0.90 -2.06
C MET A 84 2.55 2.08 -2.82
N VAL A 85 3.23 3.01 -2.13
CA VAL A 85 4.02 4.07 -2.80
C VAL A 85 5.15 3.47 -3.63
N ALA A 86 5.87 2.48 -3.09
CA ALA A 86 6.96 1.82 -3.80
C ALA A 86 6.46 1.11 -5.08
N GLN A 87 5.34 0.37 -4.98
CA GLN A 87 4.71 -0.30 -6.12
C GLN A 87 4.17 0.68 -7.18
N ALA A 88 3.62 1.82 -6.75
CA ALA A 88 3.25 2.90 -7.67
C ALA A 88 4.47 3.44 -8.43
N GLN A 89 5.59 3.66 -7.73
CA GLN A 89 6.83 4.13 -8.35
C GLN A 89 7.43 3.09 -9.31
N GLU A 90 7.34 1.80 -8.99
CA GLU A 90 7.74 0.72 -9.89
C GLU A 90 6.92 0.72 -11.18
N THR A 91 5.63 0.97 -11.07
CA THR A 91 4.74 1.09 -12.23
C THR A 91 5.16 2.26 -13.13
N ILE A 92 5.56 3.39 -12.53
CA ILE A 92 6.09 4.55 -13.26
C ILE A 92 7.43 4.20 -13.93
N TYR A 93 8.31 3.47 -13.24
CA TYR A 93 9.56 2.96 -13.82
C TYR A 93 9.29 2.13 -15.08
N ARG A 94 8.39 1.13 -15.00
CA ARG A 94 8.00 0.28 -16.12
C ARG A 94 7.48 1.12 -17.29
N LYS A 95 6.65 2.13 -16.99
CA LYS A 95 6.16 3.08 -18.00
C LYS A 95 7.30 3.86 -18.67
N CYS A 96 8.22 4.45 -17.89
CA CYS A 96 9.36 5.18 -18.44
C CYS A 96 10.25 4.31 -19.32
N ALA A 97 10.43 3.04 -18.95
CA ALA A 97 11.17 2.06 -19.74
C ALA A 97 10.44 1.72 -21.05
N ASN A 98 9.13 1.48 -21.00
CA ASN A 98 8.30 1.18 -22.18
C ASN A 98 8.24 2.36 -23.16
N ASP A 99 8.17 3.58 -22.64
CA ASP A 99 8.16 4.83 -23.42
C ASP A 99 9.56 5.16 -24.00
N LYS A 100 10.60 4.37 -23.71
CA LYS A 100 11.99 4.59 -24.11
C LYS A 100 12.48 6.00 -23.77
N MET A 101 12.14 6.46 -22.57
CA MET A 101 12.61 7.74 -22.06
C MET A 101 14.13 7.75 -21.91
N LYS A 102 14.74 8.94 -21.78
CA LYS A 102 16.19 9.10 -21.62
C LYS A 102 16.70 8.27 -20.43
N ASP A 103 17.81 7.57 -20.60
CA ASP A 103 18.41 6.71 -19.58
C ASP A 103 18.62 7.41 -18.23
N VAL A 104 19.02 8.69 -18.25
CA VAL A 104 19.19 9.49 -17.03
C VAL A 104 17.87 9.67 -16.26
N MET A 105 16.73 9.76 -16.96
CA MET A 105 15.42 9.84 -16.31
C MET A 105 15.03 8.48 -15.74
N VAL A 106 15.17 7.41 -16.52
CA VAL A 106 14.86 6.04 -16.06
C VAL A 106 15.72 5.68 -14.83
N ALA A 107 17.01 6.02 -14.85
CA ALA A 107 17.95 5.81 -13.75
C ALA A 107 17.52 6.53 -12.46
N LYS A 108 17.01 7.77 -12.56
CA LYS A 108 16.49 8.50 -11.40
C LYS A 108 15.23 7.84 -10.83
N VAL A 109 14.32 7.41 -11.71
CA VAL A 109 13.05 6.79 -11.32
C VAL A 109 13.29 5.45 -10.64
N VAL A 110 14.20 4.61 -11.16
CA VAL A 110 14.54 3.32 -10.54
C VAL A 110 15.31 3.49 -9.22
N HIS A 111 16.19 4.49 -9.13
CA HIS A 111 16.86 4.80 -7.86
C HIS A 111 15.84 5.18 -6.78
N GLN A 112 14.91 6.07 -7.08
CA GLN A 112 13.83 6.44 -6.16
C GLN A 112 12.95 5.23 -5.80
N CYS A 113 12.63 4.37 -6.76
CA CYS A 113 11.89 3.13 -6.53
C CYS A 113 12.61 2.22 -5.52
N SER A 114 13.93 2.05 -5.68
CA SER A 114 14.77 1.28 -4.76
C SER A 114 14.76 1.85 -3.34
N GLU A 115 14.89 3.16 -3.19
CA GLU A 115 14.84 3.81 -1.87
C GLU A 115 13.48 3.60 -1.19
N LEU A 116 12.38 3.75 -1.93
CA LEU A 116 11.03 3.53 -1.40
C LEU A 116 10.81 2.08 -0.94
N TYR A 117 11.28 1.10 -1.71
CA TYR A 117 11.22 -0.31 -1.30
C TYR A 117 12.11 -0.59 -0.09
N ALA A 118 13.29 0.03 0.00
CA ALA A 118 14.16 -0.11 1.16
C ALA A 118 13.50 0.46 2.43
N ASP A 119 12.83 1.60 2.33
CA ASP A 119 12.09 2.20 3.45
C ASP A 119 10.87 1.37 3.85
N ALA A 120 10.09 0.87 2.87
CA ALA A 120 8.99 -0.06 3.14
C ALA A 120 9.48 -1.33 3.84
N MET A 121 10.63 -1.88 3.42
CA MET A 121 11.23 -3.06 4.05
C MET A 121 11.64 -2.80 5.50
N LYS A 122 12.23 -1.64 5.80
CA LYS A 122 12.57 -1.26 7.20
C LYS A 122 11.33 -1.24 8.08
N LEU A 123 10.21 -0.72 7.57
CA LEU A 123 8.94 -0.69 8.30
C LEU A 123 8.39 -2.10 8.53
N MET A 124 8.43 -2.97 7.52
CA MET A 124 7.98 -4.38 7.68
C MET A 124 8.85 -5.19 8.65
N GLN A 125 10.11 -4.79 8.85
CA GLN A 125 11.04 -5.45 9.78
C GLN A 125 10.90 -4.98 11.23
N LEU A 126 10.01 -4.02 11.52
CA LEU A 126 9.71 -3.61 12.89
C LEU A 126 9.33 -4.83 13.72
N SER A 127 9.79 -4.89 14.97
CA SER A 127 9.56 -6.03 15.86
C SER A 127 8.08 -6.27 16.15
N THR A 128 7.27 -5.20 16.16
CA THR A 128 5.81 -5.25 16.25
C THR A 128 5.17 -5.99 15.09
N LEU A 129 5.87 -6.00 13.96
CA LEU A 129 5.38 -6.51 12.71
C LEU A 129 5.94 -7.92 12.42
N LYS A 130 7.24 -8.12 12.57
CA LYS A 130 8.02 -9.31 12.13
C LYS A 130 7.40 -10.71 12.32
N GLU A 131 6.50 -10.92 13.28
CA GLU A 131 5.81 -12.19 13.54
C GLU A 131 4.55 -12.44 12.69
N LEU A 132 3.98 -11.40 12.07
CA LEU A 132 2.72 -11.46 11.31
C LEU A 132 2.90 -11.81 9.83
N TRP A 133 4.11 -11.63 9.27
CA TRP A 133 4.39 -11.88 7.86
C TRP A 133 4.86 -13.33 7.69
N PRO A 134 4.36 -14.06 6.68
CA PRO A 134 4.91 -15.37 6.35
C PRO A 134 6.41 -15.24 6.02
N LYS A 135 7.20 -16.16 6.57
CA LYS A 135 8.66 -16.23 6.38
C LYS A 135 9.04 -16.71 4.99
#